data_AF-A0A4W3H3I2-F1
#
_entry.id   AF-A0A4W3H3I2-F1
#
_cell.length_a   1.000
_cell.length_b   1.000
_cell.length_c   1.000
_cell.angle_alpha   90.00
_cell.angle_beta   90.00
_cell.angle_gamma   90.00
#
_symmetry.space_group_name_H-M   'P 1'
#
loop_
_entity.id
_entity.type
_entity.pdbx_description
1 polymer ?
#
loop_
_entity_poly.entity_id
_entity_poly.type
_entity_poly.pdbx_seq_one_letter_code
_entity_poly.pdbx_strand_id
1 'polypeptide(L)'
;CYEDPRTLQLVCNCIEGYAGIHCDQCLPGFYGTPTRHGDQCLQCSCNDNIDERDPEACNPQTGECVKCLYNTYGPNCQFCKPGYYGSAINKDCRGKNAEEVTLQFS
;
A
#
# COMPACT_ATOMS: atom_id res chain seq x y z
N CYS A 1 -15.90 19.71 -9.94
CA CYS A 1 -15.67 20.72 -8.89
C CYS A 1 -16.71 21.81 -9.00
N TYR A 2 -16.99 22.53 -7.92
CA TYR A 2 -17.89 23.67 -7.88
C TYR A 2 -17.34 24.71 -6.92
N GLU A 3 -17.71 25.97 -7.09
CA GLU A 3 -17.37 27.04 -6.15
C GLU A 3 -18.39 27.05 -5.00
N ASP A 4 -17.94 26.95 -3.74
CA ASP A 4 -18.84 27.09 -2.59
C ASP A 4 -19.28 28.57 -2.50
N PRO A 5 -20.58 28.88 -2.59
CA PRO A 5 -21.07 30.25 -2.63
C PRO A 5 -20.89 31.03 -1.32
N ARG A 6 -20.54 30.34 -0.22
CA ARG A 6 -20.32 30.96 1.11
C ARG A 6 -18.87 31.31 1.35
N THR A 7 -17.95 30.48 0.84
CA THR A 7 -16.50 30.63 1.09
C THR A 7 -15.72 31.09 -0.14
N LEU A 8 -16.35 31.06 -1.33
CA LEU A 8 -15.72 31.28 -2.65
C LEU A 8 -14.54 30.32 -2.91
N GLN A 9 -14.53 29.17 -2.23
CA GLN A 9 -13.52 28.15 -2.39
C GLN A 9 -13.94 27.16 -3.47
N LEU A 10 -13.00 26.75 -4.32
CA LEU A 10 -13.21 25.63 -5.24
C LEU A 10 -13.23 24.32 -4.43
N VAL A 11 -14.38 23.66 -4.43
CA VAL A 11 -14.59 22.35 -3.79
C VAL A 11 -14.70 21.28 -4.88
N CYS A 12 -13.88 20.25 -4.76
CA CYS A 12 -13.89 19.11 -5.66
C CYS A 12 -14.38 17.87 -4.92
N ASN A 13 -15.39 17.20 -5.49
CA ASN A 13 -15.78 15.86 -5.06
C ASN A 13 -14.92 14.86 -5.85
N CYS A 14 -13.98 14.21 -5.17
CA CYS A 14 -13.07 13.27 -5.82
C CYS A 14 -13.75 11.94 -6.08
N ILE A 15 -13.40 11.32 -7.21
CA ILE A 15 -13.76 9.94 -7.49
C ILE A 15 -12.88 9.00 -6.65
N GLU A 16 -13.28 7.72 -6.58
CA GLU A 16 -12.53 6.69 -5.86
C GLU A 16 -11.06 6.64 -6.30
N GLY A 17 -10.16 6.50 -5.33
CA GLY A 17 -8.70 6.50 -5.53
C GLY A 17 -8.05 7.89 -5.57
N TYR A 18 -8.81 8.98 -5.61
CA TYR A 18 -8.29 10.36 -5.70
C TYR A 18 -8.58 11.16 -4.42
N ALA A 19 -7.68 12.08 -4.10
CA ALA A 19 -7.70 12.93 -2.91
C ALA A 19 -7.09 14.31 -3.20
N GLY A 20 -7.10 15.18 -2.18
CA GLY A 20 -6.63 16.56 -2.28
C GLY A 20 -7.78 17.53 -2.58
N ILE A 21 -7.54 18.81 -2.31
CA ILE A 21 -8.51 19.90 -2.53
C ILE A 21 -8.96 19.98 -4.01
N HIS A 22 -8.10 19.55 -4.93
CA HIS A 22 -8.35 19.57 -6.37
C HIS A 22 -8.40 18.17 -6.99
N CYS A 23 -8.46 17.11 -6.19
CA CYS A 23 -8.37 15.73 -6.67
C CYS A 23 -7.08 15.47 -7.46
N ASP A 24 -6.00 16.11 -7.05
CA ASP A 24 -4.68 16.15 -7.68
C ASP A 24 -3.67 15.24 -6.97
N GLN A 25 -4.14 14.41 -6.04
CA GLN A 25 -3.37 13.43 -5.29
C GLN A 25 -4.08 12.08 -5.36
N CYS A 26 -3.33 10.98 -5.21
CA CYS A 26 -3.94 9.67 -4.99
C CYS A 26 -4.23 9.47 -3.50
N LEU A 27 -5.30 8.72 -3.20
CA LEU A 27 -5.58 8.27 -1.83
C LEU A 27 -4.46 7.34 -1.32
N PRO A 28 -4.27 7.23 0.01
CA PRO A 28 -3.51 6.13 0.60
C PRO A 28 -3.93 4.77 0.00
N GLY A 29 -2.95 3.90 -0.29
CA GLY A 29 -3.19 2.64 -0.99
C GLY A 29 -3.30 2.76 -2.52
N PHE A 30 -3.20 3.96 -3.09
CA PHE A 30 -3.17 4.21 -4.53
C PHE A 30 -1.88 4.92 -4.94
N TYR A 31 -1.49 4.74 -6.20
CA TYR A 31 -0.31 5.38 -6.78
C TYR A 31 -0.61 5.92 -8.19
N GLY A 32 0.14 6.93 -8.61
CA GLY A 32 0.00 7.58 -9.91
C GLY A 32 0.32 9.07 -9.86
N THR A 33 0.27 9.73 -11.02
CA THR A 33 0.47 11.18 -11.12
C THR A 33 -0.76 11.83 -11.76
N PRO A 34 -1.86 12.06 -11.03
CA PRO A 34 -3.15 12.49 -11.60
C PRO A 34 -3.12 13.87 -12.28
N THR A 35 -2.08 14.68 -12.04
CA THR A 35 -1.84 15.94 -12.75
C THR A 35 -1.26 15.75 -14.17
N ARG A 36 -0.76 14.55 -14.49
CA ARG A 36 -0.21 14.21 -15.80
C ARG A 36 -1.33 13.69 -16.70
N HIS A 37 -1.45 14.27 -17.90
CA HIS A 37 -2.51 13.93 -18.84
C HIS A 37 -2.52 12.43 -19.19
N GLY A 38 -3.66 11.77 -18.98
CA GLY A 38 -3.86 10.34 -19.25
C GLY A 38 -3.36 9.39 -18.16
N ASP A 39 -2.77 9.91 -17.09
CA ASP A 39 -2.38 9.12 -15.92
C ASP A 39 -3.55 8.98 -14.93
N GLN A 40 -3.54 7.92 -14.14
CA GLN A 40 -4.63 7.60 -13.21
C GLN A 40 -4.09 7.13 -11.86
N CYS A 41 -4.90 7.28 -10.81
CA CYS A 41 -4.63 6.65 -9.53
C CYS A 41 -5.03 5.17 -9.59
N LEU A 42 -4.04 4.29 -9.46
CA LEU A 42 -4.21 2.83 -9.48
C LEU A 42 -3.97 2.28 -8.08
N GLN A 43 -4.71 1.24 -7.69
CA GLN A 43 -4.53 0.60 -6.39
C GLN A 43 -3.16 -0.10 -6.33
N CYS A 44 -2.48 0.02 -5.19
CA CYS A 44 -1.23 -0.68 -4.93
C CYS A 44 -1.47 -2.18 -4.84
N SER A 45 -0.75 -2.97 -5.64
CA SER A 45 -0.89 -4.43 -5.65
C SER A 45 0.00 -5.06 -4.57
N CYS A 46 -0.43 -4.94 -3.32
CA CYS A 46 0.36 -5.37 -2.15
C CYS A 46 -0.12 -6.68 -1.52
N ASN A 47 -0.89 -7.50 -2.24
CA ASN A 47 -1.47 -8.77 -1.77
C ASN A 47 -2.19 -8.64 -0.41
N ASP A 48 -2.88 -7.52 -0.19
CA ASP A 48 -3.56 -7.18 1.07
C ASP A 48 -2.66 -7.27 2.31
N ASN A 49 -1.36 -7.04 2.12
CA ASN A 49 -0.32 -7.12 3.16
C ASN A 49 0.21 -5.73 3.54
N ILE A 50 -0.60 -4.68 3.42
CA ILE A 50 -0.30 -3.33 3.89
C ILE A 50 -1.52 -2.75 4.62
N ASP A 51 -1.33 -1.66 5.39
CA ASP A 51 -2.46 -0.83 5.83
C ASP A 51 -2.76 0.21 4.74
N GLU A 52 -3.84 0.01 3.99
CA GLU A 52 -4.23 0.90 2.90
C GLU A 52 -4.59 2.33 3.35
N ARG A 53 -4.71 2.57 4.67
CA ARG A 53 -4.95 3.92 5.22
C ARG A 53 -3.66 4.67 5.53
N ASP A 54 -2.52 3.99 5.55
CA ASP A 54 -1.22 4.63 5.76
C ASP A 54 -0.69 5.16 4.41
N PRO A 55 -0.54 6.48 4.25
CA PRO A 55 -0.06 7.08 2.99
C PRO A 55 1.36 6.67 2.61
N GLU A 56 2.14 6.12 3.55
CA GLU A 56 3.49 5.64 3.32
C GLU A 56 3.56 4.11 3.15
N ALA A 57 2.42 3.42 3.09
CA ALA A 57 2.39 1.96 3.01
C ALA A 57 2.86 1.41 1.66
N CYS A 58 2.57 2.15 0.59
CA CYS A 58 3.15 1.97 -0.74
C CYS A 58 3.65 3.31 -1.29
N ASN A 59 4.59 3.26 -2.22
CA ASN A 59 5.13 4.43 -2.88
C ASN A 59 4.05 5.07 -3.77
N PRO A 60 3.69 6.36 -3.57
CA PRO A 60 2.59 6.99 -4.28
C PRO A 60 2.88 7.26 -5.77
N GLN A 61 4.12 7.08 -6.23
CA GLN A 61 4.50 7.24 -7.64
C GLN A 61 4.68 5.90 -8.35
N THR A 62 5.27 4.90 -7.68
CA THR A 62 5.62 3.62 -8.31
C THR A 62 4.67 2.48 -7.97
N GLY A 63 3.90 2.60 -6.88
CA GLY A 63 3.02 1.54 -6.38
C GLY A 63 3.77 0.43 -5.62
N GLU A 64 5.09 0.54 -5.44
CA GLU A 64 5.88 -0.44 -4.70
C GLU A 64 5.51 -0.42 -3.21
N CYS A 65 5.29 -1.59 -2.63
CA CYS A 65 4.91 -1.72 -1.23
C CYS A 65 6.13 -1.52 -0.31
N VAL A 66 6.02 -0.59 0.64
CA VAL A 66 7.12 -0.17 1.52
C VAL A 66 6.96 -0.73 2.92
N LYS A 67 5.73 -0.80 3.45
CA LYS A 67 5.44 -1.24 4.83
C LYS A 67 4.68 -2.57 4.87
N CYS A 68 5.32 -3.64 4.37
CA CYS A 68 4.72 -4.97 4.36
C CYS A 68 4.44 -5.52 5.78
N LEU A 69 3.20 -5.93 5.99
CA LEU A 69 2.66 -6.56 7.20
C LEU A 69 2.82 -8.10 7.16
N TYR A 70 2.35 -8.79 8.21
CA TYR A 70 2.25 -10.26 8.28
C TYR A 70 3.56 -11.00 7.99
N ASN A 71 4.70 -10.42 8.37
CA ASN A 71 6.04 -10.96 8.09
C ASN A 71 6.32 -11.21 6.61
N THR A 72 5.76 -10.37 5.73
CA THR A 72 5.99 -10.44 4.28
C THR A 72 6.99 -9.38 3.81
N TYR A 73 7.53 -9.54 2.60
CA TYR A 73 8.41 -8.61 1.93
C TYR A 73 8.34 -8.76 0.40
N GLY A 74 9.09 -7.92 -0.31
CA GLY A 74 9.11 -7.84 -1.76
C GLY A 74 8.27 -6.66 -2.27
N PRO A 75 8.38 -6.32 -3.56
CA PRO A 75 7.74 -5.13 -4.13
C PRO A 75 6.21 -5.17 -4.07
N ASN A 76 5.63 -6.36 -3.85
CA ASN A 76 4.20 -6.60 -3.72
C ASN A 76 3.86 -7.30 -2.39
N CYS A 77 4.78 -7.34 -1.42
CA CYS A 77 4.62 -8.13 -0.19
C CYS A 77 4.26 -9.61 -0.45
N GLN A 78 4.85 -10.19 -1.51
CA GLN A 78 4.50 -11.51 -2.03
C GLN A 78 5.34 -12.66 -1.47
N PHE A 79 6.35 -12.35 -0.65
CA PHE A 79 7.28 -13.34 -0.10
C PHE A 79 7.28 -13.26 1.43
N CYS A 80 7.52 -14.38 2.13
CA CYS A 80 7.78 -14.35 3.56
C CYS A 80 9.18 -13.80 3.83
N LYS A 81 9.32 -12.92 4.81
CA LYS A 81 10.62 -12.34 5.21
C LYS A 81 11.68 -13.43 5.42
N PRO A 82 12.97 -13.13 5.20
CA PRO A 82 14.04 -14.08 5.52
C PRO A 82 13.89 -14.64 6.94
N GLY A 83 13.99 -15.97 7.07
CA GLY A 83 13.78 -16.69 8.33
C GLY A 83 12.32 -17.10 8.62
N TYR A 84 11.38 -16.67 7.78
CA TYR A 84 9.99 -17.11 7.81
C TYR A 84 9.70 -18.07 6.65
N TYR A 85 8.76 -18.99 6.87
CA TYR A 85 8.29 -19.95 5.87
C TYR A 85 6.76 -19.98 5.83
N GLY A 86 6.20 -20.53 4.76
CA GLY A 86 4.75 -20.57 4.51
C GLY A 86 4.34 -19.74 3.30
N SER A 87 3.11 -19.22 3.32
CA SER A 87 2.53 -18.47 2.19
C SER A 87 2.23 -17.03 2.59
N ALA A 88 2.92 -16.08 1.96
CA ALA A 88 2.68 -14.65 2.13
C ALA A 88 1.27 -14.23 1.66
N ILE A 89 0.77 -14.86 0.60
CA ILE A 89 -0.57 -14.58 0.05
C ILE A 89 -1.66 -14.97 1.05
N ASN A 90 -1.46 -16.09 1.75
CA ASN A 90 -2.39 -16.57 2.76
C ASN A 90 -2.10 -15.99 4.16
N LYS A 91 -1.19 -15.01 4.27
CA LYS A 91 -0.77 -14.39 5.54
C LYS A 91 -0.23 -15.40 6.57
N ASP A 92 0.42 -16.44 6.08
CA ASP A 92 0.86 -17.60 6.85
C ASP A 92 2.39 -17.68 6.97
N CYS A 93 3.05 -16.53 7.11
CA CYS A 93 4.50 -16.50 7.30
C CYS A 93 4.84 -16.75 8.76
N ARG A 94 5.31 -17.98 9.03
CA ARG A 94 5.68 -18.48 10.37
C ARG A 94 7.18 -18.45 10.53
N GLY A 95 7.64 -17.93 11.67
CA GLY A 95 9.04 -18.06 12.07
C GLY A 95 9.30 -19.49 12.56
N LYS A 96 10.54 -19.95 12.46
CA LYS A 96 10.95 -21.13 13.24
C LYS A 96 10.83 -20.79 14.73
N ASN A 97 10.26 -21.70 15.51
CA ASN A 97 10.30 -21.54 16.97
C ASN A 97 11.76 -21.65 17.44
N ALA A 98 12.10 -20.98 18.55
CA ALA A 98 13.44 -21.09 19.15
C ALA A 98 13.83 -22.56 19.44
N GLU A 99 12.84 -23.42 19.73
CA GLU A 99 13.02 -24.87 19.98
C GLU A 99 13.34 -25.68 18.71
N GLU A 100 12.89 -25.25 17.52
CA GLU A 100 13.20 -25.92 16.24
C GLU A 100 14.60 -25.58 15.72
N VAL A 101 15.17 -24.45 16.16
CA VAL A 101 16.54 -24.07 15.79
C VAL A 101 17.57 -24.96 16.50
N THR A 102 17.28 -25.45 17.71
CA THR A 102 18.20 -26.30 18.49
C THR A 102 18.42 -27.67 17.85
N LEU A 103 17.42 -28.21 17.15
CA LEU A 103 17.48 -29.54 16.53
C LEU A 103 18.30 -29.60 15.23
N GLN A 104 18.70 -28.45 14.68
CA GLN A 104 19.44 -28.40 13.42
C GLN A 104 20.96 -28.22 13.62
N PHE A 105 21.40 -28.12 14.88
CA PHE A 105 22.81 -28.04 15.30
C PHE A 105 23.22 -29.20 16.24
N SER A 106 22.49 -30.31 16.25
CA SER A 106 22.85 -31.57 16.94
C SER A 106 23.23 -32.66 15.93
#